data_AF-A0A6V7QL11-F1
#
_entry.id   AF-A0A6V7QL11-F1
#
_cell.length_a   1.000
_cell.length_b   1.000
_cell.length_c   1.000
_cell.angle_alpha   90.00
_cell.angle_beta   90.00
_cell.angle_gamma   90.00
#
_symmetry.space_group_name_H-M   'P 1'
#
loop_
_entity.id
_entity.type
_entity.pdbx_description
1 polymer ?
#
loop_
_entity_poly.entity_id
_entity_poly.type
_entity_poly.pdbx_seq_one_letter_code
_entity_poly.pdbx_strand_id
1 'polypeptide(L)'
;MDIREVRPKVTLVARMAASVANYDYIVDWEFQTDGLIRIKVGLSGILMVRGAPYTHVSEVPAHVDPYGTVLSENVVGVIHDHYVTFRLDLDVGGAANNSFVRVALSRHDTSADRSGSAESPRASYLTATRHVARSEGDARVRLSLYDPAEFHVINPARTTRVGNPLGYKVVPAGTAASLLDPRDPPQLRGAFTNNQIWVTPYNESEEWAGGLFVYQSKGDDTLAVWSQRDRPIENKDIVLWYT
;
A
#
# COMPACT_ATOMS: atom_id res chain seq x y z
N MET A 1 -28.07 7.36 -27.56
CA MET A 1 -28.12 6.11 -26.76
C MET A 1 -29.15 6.34 -25.67
N ASP A 2 -30.24 5.58 -25.67
CA ASP A 2 -31.23 5.66 -24.58
C ASP A 2 -30.70 4.91 -23.36
N ILE A 3 -30.56 5.62 -22.23
CA ILE A 3 -30.19 5.00 -20.96
C ILE A 3 -31.39 4.20 -20.46
N ARG A 4 -31.24 2.87 -20.34
CA ARG A 4 -32.33 1.94 -19.98
C ARG A 4 -32.38 1.58 -18.50
N GLU A 5 -31.30 1.78 -17.75
CA GLU A 5 -31.26 1.52 -16.31
C GLU A 5 -30.18 2.37 -15.63
N VAL A 6 -30.53 2.97 -14.48
CA VAL A 6 -29.63 3.69 -13.57
C VAL A 6 -30.08 3.41 -12.15
N ARG A 7 -29.13 3.18 -11.25
CA ARG A 7 -29.40 3.06 -9.81
C ARG A 7 -28.52 4.02 -9.04
N PRO A 8 -29.10 4.90 -8.21
CA PRO A 8 -28.32 5.79 -7.37
C PRO A 8 -27.61 4.98 -6.27
N LYS A 9 -26.49 5.53 -5.81
CA LYS A 9 -25.71 4.98 -4.69
C LYS A 9 -25.55 6.06 -3.63
N VAL A 10 -25.86 5.70 -2.38
CA VAL A 10 -25.56 6.52 -1.20
C VAL A 10 -24.41 5.83 -0.47
N THR A 11 -23.43 6.62 -0.03
CA THR A 11 -22.27 6.13 0.71
C THR A 11 -22.21 6.83 2.06
N LEU A 12 -21.66 6.14 3.06
CA LEU A 12 -21.40 6.70 4.39
C LEU A 12 -19.93 7.08 4.47
N VAL A 13 -19.63 8.33 4.81
CA VAL A 13 -18.24 8.79 5.00
C VAL A 13 -18.01 9.15 6.45
N ALA A 14 -17.09 8.44 7.11
CA ALA A 14 -16.54 8.83 8.40
C ALA A 14 -15.21 9.55 8.16
N ARG A 15 -15.16 10.84 8.50
CA ARG A 15 -14.01 11.72 8.25
C ARG A 15 -13.32 12.09 9.55
N MET A 16 -11.99 11.99 9.54
CA MET A 16 -11.11 12.65 10.51
C MET A 16 -10.26 13.69 9.79
N ALA A 17 -10.05 14.85 10.39
CA ALA A 17 -9.05 15.81 9.96
C ALA A 17 -8.10 16.08 11.12
N ALA A 18 -6.79 16.03 10.85
CA ALA A 18 -5.76 16.34 11.83
C ALA A 18 -4.73 17.28 11.22
N SER A 19 -4.40 18.33 11.97
CA SER A 19 -3.35 19.28 11.63
C SER A 19 -2.11 18.96 12.45
N VAL A 20 -0.98 18.72 11.78
CA VAL A 20 0.31 18.48 12.42
C VAL A 20 1.28 19.55 11.90
N ALA A 21 1.59 20.50 12.76
CA ALA A 21 2.35 21.70 12.41
C ALA A 21 1.72 22.43 11.20
N ASN A 22 2.40 22.46 10.05
CA ASN A 22 1.96 23.14 8.83
C ASN A 22 1.08 22.27 7.91
N TYR A 23 0.92 20.98 8.19
CA TYR A 23 0.21 20.04 7.31
C TYR A 23 -1.18 19.70 7.85
N ASP A 24 -2.17 19.64 6.96
CA ASP A 24 -3.50 19.14 7.24
C ASP A 24 -3.73 17.80 6.52
N TYR A 25 -4.02 16.76 7.30
CA TYR A 25 -4.33 15.41 6.81
C TYR A 25 -5.82 15.13 6.98
N ILE A 26 -6.50 14.82 5.89
CA ILE A 26 -7.93 14.47 5.88
C ILE A 26 -8.04 12.99 5.55
N VAL A 27 -8.47 12.17 6.52
CA VAL A 27 -8.63 10.73 6.36
C VAL A 27 -10.11 10.38 6.32
N ASP A 28 -10.57 9.89 5.17
CA ASP A 28 -11.94 9.41 4.96
C ASP A 28 -11.99 7.90 4.92
N TRP A 29 -12.89 7.33 5.72
CA TRP A 29 -13.39 5.97 5.56
C TRP A 29 -14.77 6.03 4.91
N GLU A 30 -14.84 5.67 3.63
CA GLU A 30 -16.07 5.64 2.85
C GLU A 30 -16.59 4.20 2.73
N PHE A 31 -17.78 3.96 3.27
CA PHE A 31 -18.48 2.68 3.25
C PHE A 31 -19.58 2.70 2.20
N GLN A 32 -19.59 1.68 1.35
CA GLN A 32 -20.47 1.58 0.21
C GLN A 32 -21.39 0.36 0.32
N THR A 33 -22.62 0.48 -0.19
CA THR A 33 -23.66 -0.56 -0.06
C THR A 33 -23.37 -1.87 -0.80
N ASP A 34 -22.39 -1.87 -1.71
CA ASP A 34 -21.89 -3.05 -2.41
C ASP A 34 -20.72 -3.74 -1.66
N GLY A 35 -20.42 -3.30 -0.43
CA GLY A 35 -19.37 -3.86 0.42
C GLY A 35 -18.00 -3.22 0.22
N LEU A 36 -17.86 -2.24 -0.68
CA LEU A 36 -16.58 -1.55 -0.86
C LEU A 36 -16.30 -0.62 0.33
N ILE A 37 -15.12 -0.78 0.92
CA ILE A 37 -14.55 0.17 1.89
C ILE A 37 -13.43 0.91 1.18
N ARG A 38 -13.55 2.24 1.08
CA ARG A 38 -12.58 3.10 0.43
C ARG A 38 -11.94 4.02 1.46
N ILE A 39 -10.63 3.92 1.58
CA ILE A 39 -9.85 4.85 2.38
C ILE A 39 -9.29 5.93 1.45
N LYS A 40 -9.45 7.21 1.82
CA LYS A 40 -8.83 8.35 1.11
C LYS A 40 -8.03 9.18 2.10
N VAL A 41 -6.84 9.61 1.66
CA VAL A 41 -6.04 10.61 2.36
C VAL A 41 -5.95 11.85 1.49
N GLY A 42 -6.44 12.97 1.99
CA GLY A 42 -6.26 14.30 1.41
C GLY A 42 -5.15 15.03 2.14
N LEU A 43 -4.31 15.75 1.38
CA LEU A 43 -3.25 16.60 1.90
C LEU A 43 -3.60 18.07 1.61
N SER A 44 -3.54 18.90 2.64
CA SER A 44 -3.72 20.35 2.56
C SER A 44 -2.78 21.06 3.54
N GLY A 45 -3.05 22.32 3.83
CA GLY A 45 -2.26 23.16 4.74
C GLY A 45 -1.26 24.05 3.99
N ILE A 46 -0.12 24.26 4.62
CA ILE A 46 0.92 25.21 4.19
C ILE A 46 2.20 24.43 3.91
N LEU A 47 2.89 24.75 2.81
CA LEU A 47 4.17 24.12 2.47
C LEU A 47 5.22 24.38 3.56
N MET A 48 6.04 23.38 3.85
CA MET A 48 7.27 23.57 4.61
C MET A 48 8.27 24.34 3.74
N VAL A 49 8.69 25.50 4.23
CA VAL A 49 9.54 26.41 3.46
C VAL A 49 10.88 26.66 4.12
N ARG A 50 11.87 26.94 3.28
CA ARG A 50 13.20 27.42 3.66
C ARG A 50 13.41 28.81 3.06
N GLY A 51 13.96 29.72 3.85
CA GLY A 51 14.43 31.00 3.36
C GLY A 51 15.64 30.85 2.43
N ALA A 52 15.62 31.55 1.30
CA ALA A 52 16.69 31.54 0.31
C ALA A 52 16.97 32.98 -0.20
N PRO A 53 18.19 33.27 -0.68
CA PRO A 53 18.52 34.62 -1.16
C PRO A 53 17.95 34.94 -2.54
N TYR A 54 17.19 34.01 -3.17
CA TYR A 54 16.69 34.16 -4.53
C TYR A 54 15.38 34.94 -4.56
N THR A 55 15.29 35.97 -5.39
CA THR A 55 14.02 36.66 -5.71
C THR A 55 13.39 36.16 -7.01
N HIS A 56 14.14 35.48 -7.87
CA HIS A 56 13.66 34.91 -9.12
C HIS A 56 14.38 33.60 -9.46
N VAL A 57 13.71 32.67 -10.18
CA VAL A 57 14.29 31.36 -10.55
C VAL A 57 15.58 31.46 -11.36
N SER A 58 15.77 32.55 -12.12
CA SER A 58 16.99 32.78 -12.91
C SER A 58 18.23 33.10 -12.07
N GLU A 59 18.06 33.41 -10.78
CA GLU A 59 19.16 33.68 -9.85
C GLU A 59 19.73 32.39 -9.26
N VAL A 60 19.04 31.26 -9.41
CA VAL A 60 19.54 29.95 -8.96
C VAL A 60 20.72 29.56 -9.85
N PRO A 61 21.93 29.37 -9.29
CA PRO A 61 23.08 28.98 -10.10
C PRO A 61 22.84 27.63 -10.78
N ALA A 62 23.21 27.51 -12.06
CA ALA A 62 22.91 26.34 -12.90
C ALA A 62 23.44 24.98 -12.36
N HIS A 63 24.41 25.01 -11.44
CA HIS A 63 25.03 23.83 -10.84
C HIS A 63 24.71 23.67 -9.34
N VAL A 64 23.71 24.38 -8.83
CA VAL A 64 23.27 24.30 -7.44
C VAL A 64 21.85 23.76 -7.40
N ASP A 65 21.66 22.68 -6.64
CA ASP A 65 20.33 22.19 -6.30
C ASP A 65 19.78 23.01 -5.12
N PRO A 66 18.65 23.71 -5.28
CA PRO A 66 17.98 24.39 -4.17
C PRO A 66 17.31 23.42 -3.18
N TYR A 67 17.32 22.11 -3.46
CA TYR A 67 16.64 21.04 -2.72
C TYR A 67 15.13 21.26 -2.65
N GLY A 68 14.57 21.87 -3.70
CA GLY A 68 13.24 22.45 -3.66
C GLY A 68 12.85 23.24 -4.90
N THR A 69 11.69 23.87 -4.83
CA THR A 69 11.21 24.80 -5.88
C THR A 69 11.16 26.21 -5.30
N VAL A 70 11.66 27.21 -6.03
CA VAL A 70 11.45 28.63 -5.68
C VAL A 70 9.97 28.97 -5.89
N LEU A 71 9.23 29.19 -4.81
CA LEU A 71 7.78 29.40 -4.84
C LEU A 71 7.42 30.89 -4.89
N SER A 72 8.23 31.72 -4.25
CA SER A 72 8.06 33.16 -4.12
C SER A 72 9.41 33.81 -3.84
N GLU A 73 9.44 35.14 -3.79
CA GLU A 73 10.63 35.89 -3.39
C GLU A 73 11.13 35.36 -2.04
N ASN A 74 12.40 34.93 -2.04
CA ASN A 74 13.12 34.41 -0.88
C ASN A 74 12.58 33.10 -0.28
N VAL A 75 11.68 32.38 -0.97
CA VAL A 75 11.00 31.20 -0.44
C VAL A 75 11.21 29.97 -1.33
N VAL A 76 11.82 28.93 -0.77
CA VAL A 76 11.95 27.61 -1.41
C VAL A 76 11.06 26.61 -0.67
N GLY A 77 10.17 25.93 -1.40
CA GLY A 77 9.45 24.75 -0.93
C GLY A 77 10.36 23.54 -0.98
N VAL A 78 10.66 22.94 0.17
CA VAL A 78 11.61 21.83 0.29
C VAL A 78 10.99 20.54 -0.23
N ILE A 79 11.73 19.74 -1.01
CA ILE A 79 11.27 18.42 -1.46
C ILE A 79 11.13 17.48 -0.26
N HIS A 80 10.00 16.79 -0.16
CA HIS A 80 9.72 15.80 0.88
C HIS A 80 8.65 14.82 0.42
N ASP A 81 8.52 13.72 1.15
CA ASP A 81 7.52 12.67 0.90
C ASP A 81 6.47 12.63 2.02
N HIS A 82 5.33 12.00 1.73
CA HIS A 82 4.31 11.65 2.72
C HIS A 82 4.02 10.14 2.63
N TYR A 83 4.28 9.41 3.71
CA TYR A 83 3.92 8.00 3.86
C TYR A 83 2.89 7.86 4.98
N VAL A 84 1.81 7.13 4.71
CA VAL A 84 0.74 6.84 5.68
C VAL A 84 0.50 5.35 5.66
N THR A 85 0.58 4.70 6.82
CA THR A 85 0.37 3.26 6.92
C THR A 85 -0.91 2.94 7.69
N PHE A 86 -1.70 2.01 7.16
CA PHE A 86 -2.94 1.54 7.76
C PHE A 86 -2.76 0.15 8.35
N ARG A 87 -3.08 -0.01 9.64
CA ARG A 87 -3.26 -1.31 10.29
C ARG A 87 -4.67 -1.82 10.01
N LEU A 88 -4.79 -2.87 9.21
CA LEU A 88 -6.05 -3.45 8.75
C LEU A 88 -6.20 -4.87 9.33
N ASP A 89 -6.87 -4.94 10.47
CA ASP A 89 -7.21 -6.18 11.18
C ASP A 89 -8.48 -6.78 10.56
N LEU A 90 -8.32 -7.62 9.53
CA LEU A 90 -9.43 -8.07 8.70
C LEU A 90 -9.91 -9.46 9.09
N ASP A 91 -10.99 -9.53 9.87
CA ASP A 91 -11.64 -10.78 10.29
C ASP A 91 -12.65 -11.31 9.24
N VAL A 92 -12.17 -11.66 8.04
CA VAL A 92 -13.04 -12.12 6.96
C VAL A 92 -13.73 -13.42 7.36
N GLY A 93 -15.05 -13.40 7.55
CA GLY A 93 -15.80 -14.58 7.99
C GLY A 93 -15.50 -15.03 9.43
N GLY A 94 -14.81 -14.18 10.22
CA GLY A 94 -14.30 -14.43 11.56
C GLY A 94 -12.77 -14.31 11.64
N ALA A 95 -12.22 -14.14 12.84
CA ALA A 95 -10.78 -13.94 13.06
C ALA A 95 -9.91 -15.17 12.75
N ALA A 96 -10.43 -16.37 12.98
CA ALA A 96 -9.69 -17.59 12.69
C ALA A 96 -9.73 -17.96 11.20
N ASN A 97 -8.70 -18.68 10.75
CA ASN A 97 -8.58 -19.23 9.40
C ASN A 97 -8.53 -18.16 8.30
N ASN A 98 -7.89 -17.02 8.54
CA ASN A 98 -7.63 -16.04 7.48
C ASN A 98 -6.26 -16.30 6.85
N SER A 99 -6.15 -16.01 5.56
CA SER A 99 -4.92 -16.21 4.77
C SER A 99 -4.76 -15.07 3.77
N PHE A 100 -3.51 -14.60 3.62
CA PHE A 100 -3.15 -13.66 2.56
C PHE A 100 -2.81 -14.41 1.27
N VAL A 101 -3.39 -13.96 0.16
CA VAL A 101 -3.21 -14.57 -1.16
C VAL A 101 -2.80 -13.52 -2.17
N ARG A 102 -1.63 -13.75 -2.78
CA ARG A 102 -1.16 -13.02 -3.95
C ARG A 102 -1.59 -13.78 -5.20
N VAL A 103 -2.38 -13.13 -6.06
CA VAL A 103 -2.78 -13.67 -7.36
C VAL A 103 -1.92 -13.02 -8.42
N ALA A 104 -0.83 -13.68 -8.80
CA ALA A 104 0.08 -13.20 -9.83
C ALA A 104 -0.59 -13.27 -11.20
N LEU A 105 -0.61 -12.15 -11.94
CA LEU A 105 -1.12 -12.09 -13.29
C LEU A 105 0.06 -12.16 -14.26
N SER A 106 0.03 -13.12 -15.17
CA SER A 106 1.11 -13.31 -16.12
C SER A 106 0.59 -13.62 -17.52
N ARG A 107 1.47 -13.46 -18.50
CA ARG A 107 1.22 -13.85 -19.88
C ARG A 107 1.52 -15.34 -20.03
N HIS A 108 0.57 -16.11 -20.54
CA HIS A 108 0.77 -17.46 -21.04
C HIS A 108 0.95 -17.42 -22.55
N ASP A 109 2.10 -17.86 -23.03
CA ASP A 109 2.39 -17.95 -24.46
C ASP A 109 1.84 -19.23 -25.06
N THR A 110 1.21 -19.10 -26.22
CA THR A 110 0.55 -20.21 -26.94
C THR A 110 1.25 -20.56 -28.25
N SER A 111 2.46 -20.05 -28.47
CA SER A 111 3.28 -20.38 -29.64
C SER A 111 3.51 -21.88 -29.73
N ALA A 112 3.57 -22.41 -30.95
CA ALA A 112 3.81 -23.83 -31.20
C ALA A 112 5.00 -24.36 -30.40
N ASP A 113 4.77 -25.45 -29.68
CA ASP A 113 5.85 -26.17 -29.02
C ASP A 113 6.77 -26.85 -30.06
N ARG A 114 7.75 -27.62 -29.61
CA ARG A 114 8.65 -28.36 -30.52
C ARG A 114 7.93 -29.39 -31.41
N SER A 115 6.64 -29.68 -31.16
CA SER A 115 5.80 -30.55 -31.99
C SER A 115 5.11 -29.83 -33.16
N GLY A 116 5.20 -28.50 -33.23
CA GLY A 116 4.66 -27.71 -34.33
C GLY A 116 3.14 -27.45 -34.25
N SER A 117 2.46 -27.94 -33.21
CA SER A 117 1.06 -27.63 -32.95
C SER A 117 0.94 -26.45 -31.97
N ALA A 118 0.26 -25.38 -32.39
CA ALA A 118 -0.04 -24.25 -31.52
C ALA A 118 -1.33 -24.54 -30.73
N GLU A 119 -1.31 -24.27 -29.42
CA GLU A 119 -2.48 -24.42 -28.53
C GLU A 119 -3.66 -23.54 -28.99
N SER A 120 -3.35 -22.38 -29.59
CA SER A 120 -4.33 -21.38 -30.00
C SER A 120 -3.83 -20.60 -31.22
N PRO A 121 -4.72 -20.07 -32.09
CA PRO A 121 -4.37 -19.06 -33.09
C PRO A 121 -3.88 -17.74 -32.48
N ARG A 122 -4.14 -17.50 -31.19
CA ARG A 122 -3.59 -16.37 -30.44
C ARG A 122 -2.09 -16.60 -30.20
N ALA A 123 -1.33 -15.52 -30.04
CA ALA A 123 0.07 -15.61 -29.61
C ALA A 123 0.20 -15.81 -28.08
N SER A 124 -0.79 -15.33 -27.32
CA SER A 124 -0.84 -15.46 -25.86
C SER A 124 -2.21 -15.08 -25.28
N TYR A 125 -2.38 -15.42 -24.00
CA TYR A 125 -3.48 -14.95 -23.14
C TYR A 125 -2.99 -14.61 -21.72
N LEU A 126 -3.86 -14.00 -20.93
CA LEU A 126 -3.60 -13.67 -19.52
C LEU A 126 -3.99 -14.85 -18.63
N THR A 127 -3.09 -15.26 -17.74
CA THR A 127 -3.32 -16.28 -16.72
C THR A 127 -3.12 -15.71 -15.32
N ALA A 128 -3.67 -16.41 -14.32
CA ALA A 128 -3.62 -16.01 -12.93
C ALA A 128 -3.20 -17.19 -12.04
N THR A 129 -2.12 -17.01 -11.29
CA THR A 129 -1.60 -18.03 -10.36
C THR A 129 -1.77 -17.57 -8.93
N ARG A 130 -2.44 -18.39 -8.10
CA ARG A 130 -2.69 -18.08 -6.69
C ARG A 130 -1.52 -18.59 -5.84
N HIS A 131 -0.95 -17.70 -5.04
CA HIS A 131 0.08 -18.00 -4.06
C HIS A 131 -0.44 -17.62 -2.67
N VAL A 132 -0.64 -18.61 -1.81
CA VAL A 132 -0.97 -18.39 -0.39
C VAL A 132 0.33 -18.10 0.33
N ALA A 133 0.44 -16.94 0.97
CA ALA A 133 1.61 -16.59 1.76
C ALA A 133 1.61 -17.41 3.05
N ARG A 134 2.72 -18.09 3.36
CA ARG A 134 2.82 -19.00 4.51
C ARG A 134 3.43 -18.32 5.71
N SER A 135 4.35 -17.38 5.49
CA SER A 135 5.02 -16.60 6.52
C SER A 135 4.96 -15.09 6.27
N GLU A 136 5.34 -14.30 7.27
CA GLU A 136 5.45 -12.83 7.14
C GLU A 136 6.36 -12.42 5.99
N GLY A 137 7.46 -13.15 5.75
CA GLY A 137 8.39 -12.93 4.64
C GLY A 137 7.74 -13.07 3.27
N ASP A 138 6.88 -14.09 3.07
CA ASP A 138 6.12 -14.30 1.84
C ASP A 138 5.15 -13.15 1.53
N ALA A 139 4.71 -12.42 2.57
CA ALA A 139 3.72 -11.36 2.49
C ALA A 139 4.30 -9.94 2.48
N ARG A 140 5.63 -9.79 2.33
CA ARG A 140 6.27 -8.49 2.09
C ARG A 140 6.17 -8.15 0.60
N VAL A 141 5.26 -7.23 0.26
CA VAL A 141 4.98 -6.90 -1.14
C VAL A 141 5.57 -5.54 -1.50
N ARG A 142 6.40 -5.55 -2.55
CA ARG A 142 6.75 -4.36 -3.31
C ARG A 142 5.92 -4.34 -4.59
N LEU A 143 5.10 -3.31 -4.76
CA LEU A 143 4.25 -3.22 -5.94
C LEU A 143 5.11 -3.04 -7.20
N SER A 144 4.72 -3.70 -8.29
CA SER A 144 5.41 -3.63 -9.57
C SER A 144 4.40 -3.50 -10.72
N LEU A 145 4.64 -2.53 -11.61
CA LEU A 145 3.86 -2.39 -12.83
C LEU A 145 4.13 -3.52 -13.84
N TYR A 146 5.32 -4.13 -13.75
CA TYR A 146 5.77 -5.19 -14.66
C TYR A 146 5.63 -6.61 -14.07
N ASP A 147 5.26 -6.73 -12.79
CA ASP A 147 4.83 -7.98 -12.15
C ASP A 147 3.49 -7.74 -11.43
N PRO A 148 2.38 -7.56 -12.19
CA PRO A 148 1.09 -7.20 -11.61
C PRO A 148 0.49 -8.38 -10.82
N ALA A 149 -0.08 -8.07 -9.67
CA ALA A 149 -0.78 -9.05 -8.85
C ALA A 149 -2.00 -8.44 -8.16
N GLU A 150 -2.95 -9.29 -7.82
CA GLU A 150 -4.02 -8.95 -6.88
C GLU A 150 -3.68 -9.45 -5.49
N PHE A 151 -4.12 -8.72 -4.46
CA PHE A 151 -3.85 -9.03 -3.07
C PHE A 151 -5.16 -9.25 -2.35
N HIS A 152 -5.35 -10.45 -1.81
CA HIS A 152 -6.60 -10.86 -1.18
C HIS A 152 -6.34 -11.30 0.25
N VAL A 153 -7.23 -10.92 1.16
CA VAL A 153 -7.38 -11.59 2.46
C VAL A 153 -8.61 -12.47 2.35
N ILE A 154 -8.44 -13.77 2.55
CA ILE A 154 -9.51 -14.76 2.40
C ILE A 154 -9.70 -15.60 3.66
N ASN A 155 -10.86 -16.21 3.78
CA ASN A 155 -11.12 -17.28 4.73
C ASN A 155 -11.49 -18.58 4.00
N PRO A 156 -10.53 -19.52 3.81
CA PRO A 156 -10.80 -20.77 3.11
C PRO A 156 -11.78 -21.70 3.85
N ALA A 157 -12.01 -21.52 5.15
CA ALA A 157 -12.98 -22.30 5.91
C ALA A 157 -14.44 -21.88 5.62
N ARG A 158 -14.65 -20.74 4.93
CA ARG A 158 -15.97 -20.22 4.58
C ARG A 158 -16.03 -19.98 3.08
N THR A 159 -16.96 -20.65 2.40
CA THR A 159 -17.07 -20.58 0.95
C THR A 159 -18.43 -20.08 0.49
N THR A 160 -18.42 -19.44 -0.67
CA THR A 160 -19.64 -19.14 -1.45
C THR A 160 -20.31 -20.43 -1.91
N ARG A 161 -21.56 -20.33 -2.38
CA ARG A 161 -22.34 -21.48 -2.89
C ARG A 161 -21.63 -22.29 -3.99
N VAL A 162 -20.75 -21.65 -4.76
CA VAL A 162 -19.99 -22.30 -5.86
C VAL A 162 -18.60 -22.76 -5.44
N GLY A 163 -18.23 -22.60 -4.16
CA GLY A 163 -16.99 -23.13 -3.59
C GLY A 163 -15.82 -22.16 -3.48
N ASN A 164 -15.95 -20.90 -3.93
CA ASN A 164 -14.88 -19.91 -3.76
C ASN A 164 -14.79 -19.45 -2.29
N PRO A 165 -13.59 -19.30 -1.69
CA PRO A 165 -13.42 -18.70 -0.37
C PRO A 165 -14.01 -17.29 -0.29
N LEU A 166 -14.58 -16.94 0.87
CA LEU A 166 -14.92 -15.56 1.18
C LEU A 166 -13.65 -14.72 1.26
N GLY A 167 -13.70 -13.46 0.84
CA GLY A 167 -12.50 -12.63 0.76
C GLY A 167 -12.78 -11.16 0.54
N TYR A 168 -11.81 -10.34 0.90
CA TYR A 168 -11.68 -8.96 0.47
C TYR A 168 -10.40 -8.81 -0.36
N LYS A 169 -10.48 -8.03 -1.44
CA LYS A 169 -9.33 -7.64 -2.26
C LYS A 169 -8.85 -6.26 -1.82
N VAL A 170 -7.56 -6.15 -1.52
CA VAL A 170 -6.89 -4.86 -1.39
C VAL A 170 -6.60 -4.34 -2.80
N VAL A 171 -7.06 -3.12 -3.09
CA VAL A 171 -6.83 -2.44 -4.36
C VAL A 171 -5.93 -1.23 -4.08
N PRO A 172 -4.60 -1.35 -4.29
CA PRO A 172 -3.70 -0.23 -4.07
C PRO A 172 -4.06 0.98 -4.93
N ALA A 173 -3.93 2.17 -4.36
CA ALA A 173 -3.96 3.42 -5.11
C ALA A 173 -2.57 3.72 -5.70
N GLY A 174 -2.42 4.85 -6.39
CA GLY A 174 -1.11 5.37 -6.75
C GLY A 174 -0.28 5.62 -5.48
N THR A 175 0.88 4.97 -5.38
CA THR A 175 1.80 5.04 -4.25
C THR A 175 3.25 5.03 -4.77
N ALA A 176 4.21 5.25 -3.88
CA ALA A 176 5.64 5.27 -4.18
C ALA A 176 6.43 4.40 -3.19
N ALA A 177 7.66 4.05 -3.57
CA ALA A 177 8.63 3.50 -2.64
C ALA A 177 9.48 4.64 -2.06
N SER A 178 9.95 4.49 -0.82
CA SER A 178 10.96 5.40 -0.27
C SER A 178 12.22 5.38 -1.13
N LEU A 179 12.76 6.57 -1.39
CA LEU A 179 13.98 6.78 -2.17
C LEU A 179 15.21 6.96 -1.28
N LEU A 180 15.06 6.94 0.04
CA LEU A 180 16.17 7.05 0.98
C LEU A 180 17.02 5.77 0.99
N ASP A 181 18.33 5.91 1.25
CA ASP A 181 19.21 4.75 1.46
C ASP A 181 18.67 3.94 2.67
N PRO A 182 18.52 2.61 2.55
CA PRO A 182 18.03 1.77 3.66
C PRO A 182 18.86 1.85 4.95
N ARG A 183 20.09 2.38 4.89
CA ARG A 183 20.98 2.59 6.04
C ARG A 183 20.86 3.99 6.65
N ASP A 184 20.13 4.89 6.02
CA ASP A 184 19.93 6.25 6.50
C ASP A 184 19.08 6.22 7.80
N PRO A 185 19.47 6.92 8.88
CA PRO A 185 18.70 6.92 10.12
C PRO A 185 17.18 7.19 9.99
N PRO A 186 16.69 8.14 9.18
CA PRO A 186 15.25 8.28 8.95
C PRO A 186 14.62 7.03 8.31
N GLN A 187 15.29 6.38 7.36
CA GLN A 187 14.77 5.18 6.70
C GLN A 187 14.77 3.96 7.63
N LEU A 188 15.77 3.81 8.50
CA LEU A 188 15.78 2.77 9.54
C LEU A 188 14.60 2.94 10.51
N ARG A 189 14.29 4.17 10.91
CA ARG A 189 13.17 4.50 11.81
C ARG A 189 11.81 4.38 11.11
N GLY A 190 11.75 4.70 9.82
CA GLY A 190 10.58 4.61 8.95
C GLY A 190 10.51 3.32 8.12
N ALA A 191 11.14 2.24 8.59
CA ALA A 191 11.35 1.02 7.79
C ALA A 191 10.05 0.29 7.39
N PHE A 192 8.90 0.63 7.98
CA PHE A 192 7.58 0.18 7.52
C PHE A 192 7.25 0.63 6.08
N THR A 193 7.97 1.62 5.53
CA THR A 193 7.86 2.08 4.13
C THR A 193 8.67 1.23 3.14
N ASN A 194 9.45 0.25 3.61
CA ASN A 194 10.29 -0.61 2.75
C ASN A 194 9.49 -1.56 1.83
N ASN A 195 8.21 -1.74 2.13
CA ASN A 195 7.23 -2.49 1.33
C ASN A 195 5.88 -1.76 1.42
N GLN A 196 5.06 -1.87 0.38
CA GLN A 196 3.72 -1.28 0.36
C GLN A 196 2.71 -2.14 1.10
N ILE A 197 2.86 -3.48 1.09
CA ILE A 197 2.01 -4.38 1.88
C ILE A 197 2.89 -5.25 2.78
N TRP A 198 2.45 -5.42 4.01
CA TRP A 198 2.96 -6.39 4.97
C TRP A 198 1.79 -7.18 5.53
N VAL A 199 2.03 -8.43 5.94
CA VAL A 199 1.06 -9.19 6.72
C VAL A 199 1.78 -9.85 7.89
N THR A 200 1.22 -9.67 9.08
CA THR A 200 1.74 -10.24 10.33
C THR A 200 0.64 -11.06 11.00
N PRO A 201 0.95 -12.08 11.82
CA PRO A 201 -0.03 -12.62 12.74
C PRO A 201 -0.52 -11.52 13.67
N TYR A 202 -1.77 -11.60 14.11
CA TYR A 202 -2.27 -10.71 15.15
C TYR A 202 -1.42 -10.80 16.42
N ASN A 203 -1.10 -9.64 16.98
CA ASN A 203 -0.48 -9.48 18.28
C ASN A 203 -1.00 -8.17 18.89
N GLU A 204 -1.54 -8.25 20.10
CA GLU A 204 -2.10 -7.10 20.83
C GLU A 204 -1.08 -5.97 21.04
N SER A 205 0.21 -6.30 21.20
CA SER A 205 1.27 -5.29 21.40
C SER A 205 1.81 -4.66 20.11
N GLU A 206 1.47 -5.20 18.94
CA GLU A 206 1.98 -4.75 17.64
C GLU A 206 0.99 -3.79 16.97
N GLU A 207 0.96 -2.55 17.46
CA GLU A 207 0.01 -1.51 17.03
C GLU A 207 0.65 -0.43 16.16
N TRP A 208 1.86 0.01 16.50
CA TRP A 208 2.51 1.19 15.93
C TRP A 208 3.65 0.80 14.98
N ALA A 209 3.46 0.94 13.67
CA ALA A 209 4.43 0.44 12.68
C ALA A 209 5.86 1.04 12.79
N GLY A 210 6.00 2.22 13.40
CA GLY A 210 7.29 2.86 13.71
C GLY A 210 7.86 2.54 15.11
N GLY A 211 7.16 1.71 15.89
CA GLY A 211 7.45 1.36 17.28
C GLY A 211 6.68 2.19 18.31
N LEU A 212 6.64 1.70 19.55
CA LEU A 212 5.91 2.36 20.65
C LEU A 212 6.50 3.75 20.99
N PHE A 213 7.83 3.88 20.94
CA PHE A 213 8.54 5.12 21.28
C PHE A 213 9.32 5.65 20.07
N VAL A 214 8.68 6.49 19.25
CA VAL A 214 9.22 6.96 17.96
C VAL A 214 10.20 8.13 18.07
N TYR A 215 10.04 9.00 19.09
CA TYR A 215 10.92 10.15 19.28
C TYR A 215 12.35 9.68 19.58
N GLN A 216 13.31 10.11 18.74
CA GLN A 216 14.72 9.68 18.80
C GLN A 216 14.96 8.16 18.73
N SER A 217 13.98 7.39 18.23
CA SER A 217 14.10 5.93 18.04
C SER A 217 15.31 5.53 17.19
N LYS A 218 15.76 4.29 17.35
CA LYS A 218 16.87 3.72 16.57
C LYS A 218 16.40 2.76 15.47
N GLY A 219 15.09 2.57 15.31
CA GLY A 219 14.49 1.67 14.32
C GLY A 219 14.45 0.20 14.76
N ASP A 220 14.63 -0.05 16.06
CA ASP A 220 14.73 -1.35 16.71
C ASP A 220 13.38 -1.99 17.08
N ASP A 221 12.27 -1.24 16.97
CA ASP A 221 10.90 -1.70 17.27
C ASP A 221 9.93 -1.43 16.11
N THR A 222 10.38 -1.50 14.86
CA THR A 222 9.52 -1.21 13.69
C THR A 222 8.78 -2.46 13.20
N LEU A 223 7.74 -2.27 12.39
CA LEU A 223 7.09 -3.35 11.64
C LEU A 223 8.09 -4.22 10.85
N ALA A 224 9.12 -3.59 10.31
CA ALA A 224 10.20 -4.30 9.61
C ALA A 224 10.97 -5.23 10.55
N VAL A 225 11.20 -4.84 11.81
CA VAL A 225 11.83 -5.68 12.84
C VAL A 225 10.89 -6.82 13.26
N TRP A 226 9.62 -6.53 13.52
CA TRP A 226 8.65 -7.56 13.91
C TRP A 226 8.51 -8.64 12.84
N SER A 227 8.41 -8.23 11.57
CA SER A 227 8.29 -9.14 10.44
C SER A 227 9.51 -10.05 10.25
N GLN A 228 10.70 -9.69 10.75
CA GLN A 228 11.90 -10.56 10.67
C GLN A 228 11.75 -11.86 11.47
N ARG A 229 10.78 -11.95 12.38
CA ARG A 229 10.45 -13.18 13.10
C ARG A 229 9.88 -14.27 12.19
N ASP A 230 9.44 -13.88 10.99
CA ASP A 230 8.95 -14.75 9.91
C ASP A 230 7.90 -15.78 10.38
N ARG A 231 6.98 -15.30 11.19
CA ARG A 231 5.95 -16.12 11.83
C ARG A 231 4.98 -16.70 10.79
N PRO A 232 4.37 -17.86 11.06
CA PRO A 232 3.36 -18.43 10.17
C PRO A 232 2.09 -17.57 10.16
N ILE A 233 1.55 -17.31 8.97
CA ILE A 233 0.35 -16.48 8.76
C ILE A 233 -0.79 -17.20 8.02
N GLU A 234 -0.55 -18.39 7.45
CA GLU A 234 -1.60 -19.16 6.75
C GLU A 234 -2.62 -19.74 7.74
N ASN A 235 -3.91 -19.49 7.48
CA ASN A 235 -5.05 -19.91 8.29
C ASN A 235 -4.96 -19.44 9.75
N LYS A 236 -4.52 -18.20 9.95
CA LYS A 236 -4.37 -17.56 11.25
C LYS A 236 -5.25 -16.33 11.37
N ASP A 237 -5.24 -15.75 12.56
CA ASP A 237 -5.61 -14.37 12.77
C ASP A 237 -4.45 -13.49 12.29
N ILE A 238 -4.72 -12.57 11.37
CA ILE A 238 -3.70 -11.82 10.62
C ILE A 238 -4.07 -10.35 10.47
N VAL A 239 -3.04 -9.50 10.53
CA VAL A 239 -3.15 -8.06 10.32
C VAL A 239 -2.43 -7.70 9.04
N LEU A 240 -3.13 -7.00 8.14
CA LEU A 240 -2.55 -6.44 6.93
C LEU A 240 -2.13 -4.99 7.19
N TRP A 241 -0.93 -4.63 6.77
CA TRP A 241 -0.42 -3.25 6.84
C TRP A 241 -0.26 -2.73 5.43
N TYR A 242 -0.90 -1.60 5.11
CA TYR A 242 -0.82 -0.97 3.79
C TYR A 242 -0.26 0.44 3.89
N THR A 243 0.86 0.69 3.20
CA THR A 243 1.59 1.97 3.16
C THR A 243 1.57 2.57 1.75
#